data_AF-A0A1R1YXU4-F1
#
_entry.id   AF-A0A1R1YXU4-F1
#
_cell.length_a   1.000
_cell.length_b   1.000
_cell.length_c   1.000
_cell.angle_alpha   90.00
_cell.angle_beta   90.00
_cell.angle_gamma   90.00
#
_symmetry.space_group_name_H-M   'P 1'
#
loop_
_entity.id
_entity.type
_entity.pdbx_description
1 polymer ?
#
loop_
_entity_poly.entity_id
_entity_poly.type
_entity_poly.pdbx_seq_one_letter_code
_entity_poly.pdbx_strand_id
1 'polypeptide(L)'
;MRIAAGTIHRMISGARHHFESGRPVDKNSHLKPHKRLLVDVNASASGLERALAFANDLFNAFESKGHRVVMAPPGEELWGISADEREAVGQPKERWSARRLWSPQRPTVVYIGSVAIGLAIVEMSENITVRYIDGSYIPERDYVAPKRGENRYSFTTAKDMPSGRLRLIAYSPYHNVFWTNQWQEAGSASLASKIPGLVRAVEDMAPELVARIEAARLRAEIAHKKWLAELEARDRAEDKKRIEQSKVDSASQLDKVIEHWTRAMSIRRFFDAVETQLADLLERDAQIARQRLESGRALLRGQDPVEALLTWRTPGEIYTPRFDGTGD
;
A
#
# COMPACT_ATOMS: atom_id res chain seq x y z
N MET A 1 -6.14 5.01 41.44
CA MET A 1 -7.46 4.42 41.78
C MET A 1 -7.30 2.91 41.69
N ARG A 2 -7.37 2.17 42.81
CA ARG A 2 -7.28 0.68 42.78
C ARG A 2 -8.60 0.14 42.24
N ILE A 3 -8.59 -0.47 41.06
CA ILE A 3 -9.76 -1.17 40.50
C ILE A 3 -9.97 -2.46 41.30
N ALA A 4 -11.19 -2.70 41.79
CA ALA A 4 -11.52 -3.91 42.53
C ALA A 4 -11.46 -5.14 41.62
N ALA A 5 -10.93 -6.26 42.13
CA ALA A 5 -10.95 -7.55 41.44
C ALA A 5 -12.41 -7.94 41.09
N GLY A 6 -12.64 -8.38 39.86
CA GLY A 6 -13.99 -8.72 39.35
C GLY A 6 -14.75 -7.59 38.65
N THR A 7 -14.16 -6.39 38.52
CA THR A 7 -14.75 -5.30 37.72
C THR A 7 -14.63 -5.61 36.23
N ILE A 8 -15.74 -5.48 35.48
CA ILE A 8 -15.70 -5.60 34.02
C ILE A 8 -15.05 -4.35 33.45
N HIS A 9 -13.91 -4.53 32.77
CA HIS A 9 -13.20 -3.45 32.10
C HIS A 9 -14.08 -2.84 30.99
N ARG A 10 -14.06 -1.51 30.86
CA ARG A 10 -14.92 -0.75 29.92
C ARG A 10 -14.84 -1.23 28.46
N MET A 11 -13.68 -1.74 28.03
CA MET A 11 -13.49 -2.26 26.67
C MET A 11 -14.07 -3.66 26.45
N ILE A 12 -14.35 -4.40 27.53
CA ILE A 12 -14.91 -5.75 27.50
C ILE A 12 -16.44 -5.69 27.67
N SER A 13 -16.95 -4.67 28.36
CA SER A 13 -18.40 -4.46 28.53
C SER A 13 -19.13 -4.46 27.17
N GLY A 14 -20.08 -5.38 27.01
CA GLY A 14 -20.86 -5.55 25.78
C GLY A 14 -20.10 -6.15 24.58
N ALA A 15 -18.80 -6.46 24.70
CA ALA A 15 -18.01 -6.99 23.60
C ALA A 15 -18.54 -8.35 23.11
N ARG A 16 -18.90 -9.25 24.03
CA ARG A 16 -19.42 -10.60 23.72
C ARG A 16 -20.55 -10.57 22.70
N HIS A 17 -21.56 -9.72 22.92
CA HIS A 17 -22.71 -9.58 22.03
C HIS A 17 -22.28 -9.24 20.60
N HIS A 18 -21.30 -8.34 20.42
CA HIS A 18 -20.83 -7.94 19.10
C HIS A 18 -19.99 -9.01 18.37
N PHE A 19 -19.31 -9.88 19.12
CA PHE A 19 -18.60 -11.04 18.55
C PHE A 19 -19.58 -12.11 18.08
N GLU A 20 -20.60 -12.40 18.90
CA GLU A 20 -21.63 -13.41 18.59
C GLU A 20 -22.56 -12.94 17.47
N SER A 21 -22.86 -11.64 17.39
CA SER A 21 -23.65 -11.04 16.31
C SER A 21 -22.84 -10.81 15.01
N GLY A 22 -21.81 -11.61 14.77
CA GLY A 22 -20.87 -11.47 13.65
C GLY A 22 -21.37 -12.06 12.34
N ARG A 23 -20.48 -12.10 11.34
CA ARG A 23 -20.71 -12.81 10.08
C ARG A 23 -20.85 -14.32 10.35
N PRO A 24 -21.68 -15.04 9.58
CA PRO A 24 -21.70 -16.49 9.63
C PRO A 24 -20.32 -17.08 9.33
N VAL A 25 -19.88 -17.99 10.20
CA VAL A 25 -18.64 -18.76 10.07
C VAL A 25 -18.95 -20.23 10.34
N ASP A 26 -18.08 -21.14 9.87
CA ASP A 26 -18.20 -22.56 10.23
C ASP A 26 -18.19 -22.72 11.76
N LYS A 27 -18.91 -23.71 12.28
CA LYS A 27 -19.10 -23.94 13.73
C LYS A 27 -17.80 -23.94 14.54
N ASN A 28 -16.71 -24.39 13.93
CA ASN A 28 -15.39 -24.52 14.55
C ASN A 28 -14.38 -23.56 13.91
N SER A 29 -14.78 -22.32 13.67
CA SER A 29 -13.92 -21.24 13.16
C SER A 29 -13.96 -20.03 14.08
N HIS A 30 -12.94 -19.17 13.98
CA HIS A 30 -12.92 -17.89 14.69
C HIS A 30 -14.05 -16.99 14.22
N LEU A 31 -14.68 -16.31 15.18
CA LEU A 31 -15.76 -15.37 14.93
C LEU A 31 -15.27 -14.15 14.15
N LYS A 32 -16.19 -13.54 13.38
CA LYS A 32 -15.92 -12.36 12.56
C LYS A 32 -16.95 -11.27 12.86
N PRO A 33 -16.75 -10.44 13.90
CA PRO A 33 -17.70 -9.40 14.27
C PRO A 33 -17.95 -8.41 13.12
N HIS A 34 -19.17 -7.86 13.07
CA HIS A 34 -19.48 -6.74 12.16
C HIS A 34 -18.91 -5.41 12.66
N LYS A 35 -18.88 -5.23 13.99
CA LYS A 35 -18.36 -4.02 14.62
C LYS A 35 -16.84 -3.99 14.51
N ARG A 36 -16.30 -2.95 13.88
CA ARG A 36 -14.85 -2.81 13.66
C ARG A 36 -14.10 -2.16 14.83
N LEU A 37 -14.81 -1.46 15.72
CA LEU A 37 -14.26 -0.87 16.94
C LEU A 37 -14.53 -1.80 18.12
N LEU A 38 -13.67 -2.79 18.26
CA LEU A 38 -13.70 -3.81 19.29
C LEU A 38 -12.27 -4.12 19.77
N VAL A 39 -12.18 -4.76 20.93
CA VAL A 39 -10.92 -5.31 21.43
C VAL A 39 -10.32 -6.31 20.43
N ASP A 40 -9.00 -6.32 20.29
CA ASP A 40 -8.26 -7.20 19.39
C ASP A 40 -8.21 -8.63 19.95
N VAL A 41 -9.35 -9.33 19.83
CA VAL A 41 -9.56 -10.70 20.31
C VAL A 41 -10.03 -11.57 19.16
N ASN A 42 -9.30 -12.63 18.86
CA ASN A 42 -9.69 -13.64 17.90
C ASN A 42 -10.02 -14.94 18.63
N ALA A 43 -11.29 -15.34 18.64
CA ALA A 43 -11.76 -16.54 19.31
C ALA A 43 -12.93 -17.18 18.54
N SER A 44 -13.07 -18.49 18.68
CA SER A 44 -14.24 -19.27 18.31
C SER A 44 -15.41 -18.99 19.27
N ALA A 45 -16.62 -19.45 18.90
CA ALA A 45 -17.79 -19.33 19.77
C ALA A 45 -17.56 -19.96 21.16
N SER A 46 -16.88 -21.12 21.22
CA SER A 46 -16.54 -21.81 22.46
C SER A 46 -15.41 -21.14 23.24
N GLY A 47 -14.44 -20.52 22.55
CA GLY A 47 -13.28 -19.88 23.16
C GLY A 47 -13.52 -18.43 23.62
N LEU A 48 -14.58 -17.79 23.13
CA LEU A 48 -14.82 -16.35 23.32
C LEU A 48 -14.90 -15.92 24.78
N GLU A 49 -15.64 -16.65 25.61
CA GLU A 49 -15.82 -16.31 27.02
C GLU A 49 -14.48 -16.31 27.77
N ARG A 50 -13.66 -17.35 27.54
CA ARG A 50 -12.32 -17.47 28.12
C ARG A 50 -11.40 -16.36 27.63
N ALA A 51 -11.42 -16.04 26.33
CA ALA A 51 -10.58 -14.99 25.76
C ALA A 51 -10.95 -13.60 26.32
N LEU A 52 -12.25 -13.30 26.46
CA LEU A 52 -12.72 -12.03 27.04
C LEU A 52 -12.44 -11.93 28.54
N ALA A 53 -12.56 -13.04 29.29
CA ALA A 53 -12.19 -13.09 30.70
C ALA A 53 -10.69 -12.82 30.89
N PHE A 54 -9.83 -13.47 30.10
CA PHE A 54 -8.40 -13.21 30.12
C PHE A 54 -8.07 -11.75 29.76
N ALA A 55 -8.71 -11.20 28.71
CA ALA A 55 -8.54 -9.80 28.31
C ALA A 55 -8.96 -8.84 29.44
N ASN A 56 -10.08 -9.11 30.10
CA ASN A 56 -10.57 -8.33 31.24
C ASN A 56 -9.53 -8.24 32.35
N ASP A 57 -9.03 -9.39 32.79
CA ASP A 57 -8.09 -9.47 33.91
C ASP A 57 -6.74 -8.85 33.55
N LEU A 58 -6.27 -9.06 32.31
CA LEU A 58 -5.05 -8.46 31.80
C LEU A 58 -5.16 -6.92 31.76
N PHE A 59 -6.25 -6.38 31.24
CA PHE A 59 -6.42 -4.93 31.13
C PHE A 59 -6.57 -4.26 32.49
N ASN A 60 -7.34 -4.87 33.39
CA ASN A 60 -7.44 -4.40 34.77
C ASN A 60 -6.08 -4.45 35.48
N ALA A 61 -5.24 -5.47 35.22
CA ALA A 61 -3.91 -5.55 35.78
C ALA A 61 -3.00 -4.42 35.30
N PHE A 62 -3.03 -4.08 34.00
CA PHE A 62 -2.33 -2.89 33.47
C PHE A 62 -2.84 -1.58 34.09
N GLU A 63 -4.16 -1.38 34.14
CA GLU A 63 -4.74 -0.15 34.73
C GLU A 63 -4.44 -0.04 36.24
N SER A 64 -4.37 -1.17 36.97
CA SER A 64 -3.98 -1.19 38.39
C SER A 64 -2.54 -0.72 38.63
N LYS A 65 -1.67 -0.88 37.62
CA LYS A 65 -0.29 -0.38 37.60
C LYS A 65 -0.18 1.05 37.09
N GLY A 66 -1.29 1.65 36.67
CA GLY A 66 -1.35 3.01 36.14
C GLY A 66 -1.19 3.10 34.61
N HIS A 67 -1.14 1.96 33.90
CA HIS A 67 -1.04 1.94 32.44
C HIS A 67 -2.42 2.03 31.81
N ARG A 68 -2.61 2.98 30.90
CA ARG A 68 -3.89 3.20 30.24
C ARG A 68 -4.08 2.17 29.11
N VAL A 69 -5.15 1.39 29.17
CA VAL A 69 -5.54 0.47 28.09
C VAL A 69 -6.75 1.02 27.33
N VAL A 70 -6.59 1.25 26.02
CA VAL A 70 -7.61 1.84 25.15
C VAL A 70 -7.51 1.30 23.73
N MET A 71 -8.53 1.53 22.90
CA MET A 71 -8.34 1.51 21.45
C MET A 71 -7.56 2.75 21.03
N ALA A 72 -6.49 2.59 20.24
CA ALA A 72 -5.58 3.66 19.80
C ALA A 72 -6.35 4.90 19.31
N PRO A 73 -6.26 6.10 19.91
CA PRO A 73 -7.06 7.30 19.60
C PRO A 73 -7.18 7.64 18.10
N PRO A 74 -8.29 8.27 17.65
CA PRO A 74 -8.37 8.75 16.29
C PRO A 74 -7.29 9.83 16.07
N GLY A 75 -6.52 9.70 14.98
CA GLY A 75 -5.44 10.63 14.64
C GLY A 75 -4.04 10.16 15.05
N GLU A 76 -3.91 9.11 15.85
CA GLU A 76 -2.62 8.43 16.04
C GLU A 76 -2.41 7.42 14.90
N GLU A 77 -1.26 7.47 14.22
CA GLU A 77 -0.89 6.55 13.14
C GLU A 77 -0.43 5.19 13.67
N LEU A 78 -1.34 4.51 14.39
CA LEU A 78 -1.12 3.21 15.02
C LEU A 78 -1.83 2.10 14.24
N TRP A 79 -1.06 1.07 13.87
CA TRP A 79 -1.50 -0.02 13.00
C TRP A 79 -1.64 -1.32 13.78
N GLY A 80 -2.63 -2.14 13.39
CA GLY A 80 -2.80 -3.48 13.94
C GLY A 80 -1.86 -4.50 13.33
N ILE A 81 -1.71 -5.65 13.99
CA ILE A 81 -0.93 -6.79 13.50
C ILE A 81 -1.83 -7.83 12.80
N SER A 82 -1.31 -8.47 11.76
CA SER A 82 -1.92 -9.69 11.22
C SER A 82 -1.38 -10.89 11.99
N ALA A 83 -2.11 -11.33 13.00
CA ALA A 83 -1.70 -12.46 13.83
C ALA A 83 -1.81 -13.78 13.05
N ASP A 84 -0.86 -14.68 13.29
CA ASP A 84 -0.97 -16.09 12.91
C ASP A 84 -1.65 -16.86 14.05
N GLU A 85 -2.78 -17.48 13.77
CA GLU A 85 -3.52 -18.29 14.73
C GLU A 85 -2.83 -19.62 15.05
N ARG A 86 -1.95 -20.13 14.19
CA ARG A 86 -1.47 -21.51 14.31
C ARG A 86 -0.53 -21.67 15.50
N GLU A 87 -0.71 -22.75 16.24
CA GLU A 87 0.16 -23.08 17.37
C GLU A 87 1.57 -23.46 16.90
N ALA A 88 1.69 -24.25 15.82
CA ALA A 88 2.97 -24.61 15.20
C ALA A 88 3.18 -23.82 13.89
N VAL A 89 4.24 -23.01 13.86
CA VAL A 89 4.64 -22.25 12.66
C VAL A 89 5.46 -23.18 11.74
N GLY A 90 5.02 -23.38 10.49
CA GLY A 90 5.83 -24.10 9.49
C GLY A 90 5.07 -25.02 8.52
N GLN A 91 3.79 -25.32 8.76
CA GLN A 91 3.00 -26.11 7.82
C GLN A 91 2.53 -25.27 6.62
N PRO A 92 2.51 -25.84 5.38
CA PRO A 92 2.02 -25.14 4.20
C PRO A 92 0.60 -24.67 4.41
N LYS A 93 0.35 -23.40 4.10
CA LYS A 93 -0.99 -22.82 4.21
C LYS A 93 -1.86 -23.32 3.07
N GLU A 94 -3.04 -23.87 3.36
CA GLU A 94 -4.06 -24.06 2.33
C GLU A 94 -4.39 -22.70 1.70
N ARG A 95 -4.30 -22.59 0.36
CA ARG A 95 -4.40 -21.31 -0.37
C ARG A 95 -5.69 -20.52 -0.04
N TRP A 96 -6.74 -21.23 0.36
CA TRP A 96 -8.06 -20.70 0.70
C TRP A 96 -8.28 -20.42 2.20
N SER A 97 -7.47 -21.00 3.10
CA SER A 97 -7.49 -20.69 4.55
C SER A 97 -6.81 -19.36 4.88
N ALA A 98 -6.31 -18.64 3.85
CA ALA A 98 -5.73 -17.30 3.95
C ALA A 98 -6.73 -16.17 4.20
N ARG A 99 -8.02 -16.47 4.39
CA ARG A 99 -9.02 -15.52 4.92
C ARG A 99 -8.91 -15.43 6.45
N ARG A 100 -7.68 -15.06 6.83
CA ARG A 100 -7.07 -14.87 8.15
C ARG A 100 -7.99 -14.05 9.04
N LEU A 101 -7.92 -14.34 10.33
CA LEU A 101 -8.53 -13.64 11.46
C LEU A 101 -9.07 -12.23 11.20
N TRP A 102 -10.21 -11.90 11.80
CA TRP A 102 -10.69 -10.53 11.76
C TRP A 102 -9.70 -9.62 12.50
N SER A 103 -9.63 -8.36 12.11
CA SER A 103 -8.82 -7.36 12.80
C SER A 103 -9.65 -6.11 13.09
N PRO A 104 -9.44 -5.47 14.26
CA PRO A 104 -10.11 -4.22 14.57
C PRO A 104 -9.60 -3.10 13.67
N GLN A 105 -10.44 -2.10 13.43
CA GLN A 105 -10.06 -0.91 12.66
C GLN A 105 -9.02 -0.06 13.39
N ARG A 106 -9.00 -0.11 14.73
CA ARG A 106 -8.03 0.57 15.57
C ARG A 106 -7.48 -0.46 16.56
N PRO A 107 -6.15 -0.60 16.68
CA PRO A 107 -5.56 -1.61 17.54
C PRO A 107 -5.91 -1.35 19.00
N THR A 108 -5.99 -2.43 19.77
CA THR A 108 -5.99 -2.33 21.24
C THR A 108 -4.58 -2.03 21.70
N VAL A 109 -4.38 -0.95 22.44
CA VAL A 109 -3.05 -0.52 22.91
C VAL A 109 -3.03 -0.30 24.41
N VAL A 110 -1.88 -0.59 25.01
CA VAL A 110 -1.52 -0.15 26.36
C VAL A 110 -0.46 0.94 26.25
N TYR A 111 -0.63 2.04 26.97
CA TYR A 111 0.38 3.08 27.09
C TYR A 111 1.26 2.82 28.31
N ILE A 112 2.56 2.62 28.07
CA ILE A 112 3.58 2.55 29.10
C ILE A 112 4.41 3.83 28.99
N GLY A 113 4.17 4.77 29.91
CA GLY A 113 4.65 6.14 29.76
C GLY A 113 4.05 6.80 28.51
N SER A 114 4.90 7.24 27.59
CA SER A 114 4.50 7.87 26.32
C SER A 114 4.39 6.90 25.14
N VAL A 115 4.77 5.63 25.30
CA VAL A 115 4.81 4.66 24.20
C VAL A 115 3.58 3.77 24.22
N ALA A 116 2.96 3.61 23.05
CA ALA A 116 1.89 2.67 22.82
C ALA A 116 2.45 1.29 22.44
N ILE A 117 1.97 0.24 23.10
CA ILE A 117 2.23 -1.15 22.76
C ILE A 117 0.90 -1.78 22.34
N GLY A 118 0.85 -2.34 21.14
CA GLY A 118 -0.31 -3.07 20.65
C GLY A 118 -0.46 -4.41 21.36
N LEU A 119 -1.68 -4.76 21.72
CA LEU A 119 -2.03 -6.04 22.35
C LEU A 119 -3.06 -6.76 21.46
N ALA A 120 -2.77 -8.00 21.08
CA ALA A 120 -3.71 -8.89 20.41
C ALA A 120 -3.80 -10.22 21.16
N ILE A 121 -5.01 -10.73 21.36
CA ILE A 121 -5.28 -12.00 22.01
C ILE A 121 -5.88 -12.95 20.98
N VAL A 122 -5.28 -14.12 20.82
CA VAL A 122 -5.68 -15.08 19.78
C VAL A 122 -5.86 -16.45 20.42
N GLU A 123 -7.03 -17.04 20.23
CA GLU A 123 -7.22 -18.47 20.40
C GLU A 123 -6.47 -19.19 19.29
N MET A 124 -5.46 -19.99 19.67
CA MET A 124 -4.63 -20.69 18.71
C MET A 124 -5.39 -21.81 18.02
N SER A 125 -5.00 -22.14 16.79
CA SER A 125 -5.45 -23.33 16.08
C SER A 125 -4.42 -24.45 16.14
N GLU A 126 -4.94 -25.67 16.31
CA GLU A 126 -4.19 -26.91 16.17
C GLU A 126 -4.56 -27.59 14.85
N ASN A 127 -3.57 -28.17 14.18
CA ASN A 127 -3.80 -28.94 12.96
C ASN A 127 -4.23 -30.36 13.36
N ILE A 128 -5.52 -30.66 13.23
CA ILE A 128 -6.10 -31.95 13.62
C ILE A 128 -6.78 -32.64 12.45
N THR A 129 -6.87 -33.97 12.54
CA THR A 129 -7.70 -34.74 11.62
C THR A 129 -9.17 -34.46 11.90
N VAL A 130 -9.84 -33.94 10.89
CA VAL A 130 -11.27 -33.67 10.89
C VAL A 130 -11.97 -34.56 9.88
N ARG A 131 -13.22 -34.91 10.17
CA ARG A 131 -14.13 -35.54 9.24
C ARG A 131 -15.07 -34.49 8.68
N TYR A 132 -15.17 -34.44 7.36
CA TYR A 132 -16.22 -33.70 6.67
C TYR A 132 -17.49 -34.54 6.61
N ILE A 133 -18.62 -33.98 7.04
CA ILE A 133 -19.94 -34.61 6.99
C ILE A 133 -20.96 -33.52 6.66
N ASP A 134 -21.71 -33.70 5.57
CA ASP A 134 -22.86 -32.86 5.19
C ASP A 134 -22.61 -31.33 5.29
N GLY A 135 -21.46 -30.85 4.80
CA GLY A 135 -21.13 -29.41 4.81
C GLY A 135 -20.38 -28.93 6.06
N SER A 136 -20.14 -29.79 7.04
CA SER A 136 -19.50 -29.43 8.31
C SER A 136 -18.24 -30.24 8.59
N TYR A 137 -17.29 -29.61 9.26
CA TYR A 137 -16.07 -30.27 9.75
C TYR A 137 -16.18 -30.52 11.25
N ILE A 138 -16.06 -31.79 11.63
CA ILE A 138 -15.99 -32.21 13.03
C ILE A 138 -14.64 -32.87 13.31
N PRO A 139 -14.07 -32.73 14.52
CA PRO A 139 -12.90 -33.51 14.90
C PRO A 139 -13.17 -35.01 14.73
N GLU A 140 -12.21 -35.77 14.20
CA GLU A 140 -12.37 -37.23 14.00
C GLU A 140 -12.68 -37.96 15.32
N ARG A 141 -12.12 -37.47 16.43
CA ARG A 141 -12.39 -37.98 17.80
C ARG A 141 -13.84 -37.85 18.24
N ASP A 142 -14.60 -36.92 17.65
CA ASP A 142 -15.99 -36.64 17.99
C ASP A 142 -16.97 -37.32 17.01
N TYR A 143 -16.46 -38.06 16.03
CA TYR A 143 -17.28 -38.75 15.04
C TYR A 143 -17.98 -39.98 15.63
N VAL A 144 -19.30 -40.05 15.45
CA VAL A 144 -20.12 -41.22 15.77
C VAL A 144 -20.60 -41.84 14.46
N ALA A 145 -20.29 -43.12 14.26
CA ALA A 145 -20.70 -43.84 13.05
C ALA A 145 -22.24 -43.89 12.93
N PRO A 146 -22.80 -43.66 11.73
CA PRO A 146 -24.23 -43.73 11.52
C PRO A 146 -24.76 -45.16 11.68
N LYS A 147 -26.07 -45.28 11.92
CA LYS A 147 -26.73 -46.60 12.03
C LYS A 147 -26.63 -47.36 10.71
N ARG A 148 -26.64 -48.69 10.81
CA ARG A 148 -26.48 -49.62 9.66
C ARG A 148 -27.53 -49.29 8.58
N GLY A 149 -27.07 -48.89 7.39
CA GLY A 149 -27.91 -48.54 6.24
C GLY A 149 -27.95 -47.06 5.88
N GLU A 150 -27.49 -46.15 6.76
CA GLU A 150 -27.31 -44.73 6.42
C GLU A 150 -25.94 -44.51 5.78
N ASN A 151 -25.92 -44.21 4.47
CA ASN A 151 -24.69 -43.89 3.75
C ASN A 151 -24.58 -42.36 3.60
N ARG A 152 -23.66 -41.74 4.36
CA ARG A 152 -23.37 -40.29 4.25
C ARG A 152 -22.00 -40.08 3.64
N TYR A 153 -21.91 -39.16 2.69
CA TYR A 153 -20.63 -38.79 2.10
C TYR A 153 -19.75 -38.16 3.19
N SER A 154 -18.63 -38.83 3.49
CA SER A 154 -17.66 -38.34 4.46
C SER A 154 -16.24 -38.67 4.02
N PHE A 155 -15.32 -37.77 4.34
CA PHE A 155 -13.89 -37.98 4.15
C PHE A 155 -13.11 -37.33 5.28
N THR A 156 -11.93 -37.85 5.56
CA THR A 156 -11.02 -37.30 6.55
C THR A 156 -10.01 -36.38 5.89
N THR A 157 -9.74 -35.23 6.51
CA THR A 157 -8.70 -34.29 6.07
C THR A 157 -8.03 -33.64 7.28
N ALA A 158 -6.84 -33.07 7.11
CA ALA A 158 -6.19 -32.27 8.14
C ALA A 158 -6.65 -30.80 8.02
N LYS A 159 -7.08 -30.19 9.13
CA LYS A 159 -7.52 -28.79 9.15
C LYS A 159 -7.08 -28.10 10.44
N ASP A 160 -6.75 -26.82 10.33
CA ASP A 160 -6.49 -25.95 11.49
C ASP A 160 -7.82 -25.63 12.18
N MET A 161 -7.93 -26.02 13.45
CA MET A 161 -9.16 -25.86 14.26
C MET A 161 -8.84 -25.12 15.56
N PRO A 162 -9.69 -24.20 16.03
CA PRO A 162 -9.50 -23.51 17.31
C PRO A 162 -9.35 -24.53 18.45
N SER A 163 -8.31 -24.33 19.25
CA SER A 163 -7.86 -25.30 20.28
C SER A 163 -8.32 -24.95 21.69
N GLY A 164 -8.92 -23.78 21.90
CA GLY A 164 -9.19 -23.20 23.22
C GLY A 164 -7.96 -22.64 23.95
N ARG A 165 -6.73 -22.85 23.43
CA ARG A 165 -5.48 -22.32 24.01
C ARG A 165 -5.26 -20.88 23.54
N LEU A 166 -4.88 -19.99 24.45
CA LEU A 166 -4.68 -18.58 24.13
C LEU A 166 -3.20 -18.23 23.85
N ARG A 167 -3.01 -17.23 23.00
CA ARG A 167 -1.76 -16.52 22.75
C ARG A 167 -1.97 -15.02 22.95
N LEU A 168 -1.13 -14.40 23.76
CA LEU A 168 -1.00 -12.94 23.85
C LEU A 168 0.15 -12.51 22.92
N ILE A 169 -0.11 -11.52 22.08
CA ILE A 169 0.88 -10.89 21.21
C ILE A 169 0.99 -9.42 21.62
N ALA A 170 2.19 -9.03 22.08
CA ALA A 170 2.56 -7.62 22.21
C ALA A 170 3.34 -7.21 20.96
N TYR A 171 3.03 -6.07 20.37
CA TYR A 171 3.67 -5.62 19.14
C TYR A 171 3.83 -4.11 19.09
N SER A 172 4.69 -3.66 18.18
CA SER A 172 4.84 -2.23 17.90
C SER A 172 3.73 -1.80 16.95
N PRO A 173 2.84 -0.89 17.36
CA PRO A 173 1.81 -0.35 16.48
C PRO A 173 2.35 0.75 15.55
N TYR A 174 3.62 1.17 15.71
CA TYR A 174 4.22 2.25 14.92
C TYR A 174 4.65 1.77 13.54
N HIS A 175 4.34 2.59 12.53
CA HIS A 175 4.77 2.35 11.17
C HIS A 175 6.30 2.23 11.07
N ASN A 176 6.80 1.32 10.24
CA ASN A 176 8.24 1.03 10.04
C ASN A 176 9.03 0.54 11.27
N VAL A 177 8.36 0.22 12.39
CA VAL A 177 9.00 -0.35 13.58
C VAL A 177 8.49 -1.78 13.77
N PHE A 178 9.21 -2.74 13.22
CA PHE A 178 8.87 -4.16 13.36
C PHE A 178 9.39 -4.71 14.68
N TRP A 179 8.48 -4.96 15.60
CA TRP A 179 8.76 -5.59 16.89
C TRP A 179 7.51 -6.34 17.35
N THR A 180 7.71 -7.57 17.83
CA THR A 180 6.65 -8.46 18.31
C THR A 180 7.21 -9.40 19.37
N ASN A 181 6.41 -9.67 20.39
CA ASN A 181 6.66 -10.70 21.39
C ASN A 181 5.36 -11.47 21.65
N GLN A 182 5.49 -12.75 21.98
CA GLN A 182 4.37 -13.67 22.03
C GLN A 182 4.48 -14.58 23.25
N TRP A 183 3.39 -14.74 23.98
CA TRP A 183 3.26 -15.71 25.06
C TRP A 183 2.08 -16.61 24.74
N GLN A 184 2.30 -17.92 24.69
CA GLN A 184 1.27 -18.90 24.38
C GLN A 184 1.06 -19.89 25.53
N GLU A 185 -0.18 -20.32 25.70
CA GLU A 185 -0.51 -21.45 26.56
C GLU A 185 0.06 -22.74 25.96
N ALA A 186 0.65 -23.58 26.81
CA ALA A 186 1.15 -24.90 26.44
C ALA A 186 0.68 -25.92 27.47
N GLY A 187 -0.04 -26.95 27.01
CA GLY A 187 -0.64 -27.96 27.89
C GLY A 187 -1.62 -27.34 28.90
N SER A 188 -1.42 -27.60 30.20
CA SER A 188 -2.26 -27.09 31.29
C SER A 188 -1.86 -25.70 31.79
N ALA A 189 -0.79 -25.10 31.29
CA ALA A 189 -0.30 -23.82 31.76
C ALA A 189 -1.13 -22.66 31.19
N SER A 190 -1.98 -22.06 32.03
CA SER A 190 -2.79 -20.91 31.63
C SER A 190 -1.99 -19.60 31.57
N LEU A 191 -2.35 -18.71 30.64
CA LEU A 191 -1.86 -17.33 30.63
C LEU A 191 -2.44 -16.49 31.77
N ALA A 192 -3.65 -16.79 32.24
CA ALA A 192 -4.32 -16.02 33.28
C ALA A 192 -3.53 -16.02 34.59
N SER A 193 -2.93 -17.16 34.98
CA SER A 193 -2.09 -17.24 36.18
C SER A 193 -0.76 -16.49 36.05
N LYS A 194 -0.35 -16.15 34.82
CA LYS A 194 0.91 -15.46 34.51
C LYS A 194 0.74 -13.94 34.33
N ILE A 195 -0.47 -13.40 34.46
CA ILE A 195 -0.76 -11.97 34.23
C ILE A 195 0.24 -11.02 34.92
N PRO A 196 0.60 -11.17 36.21
CA PRO A 196 1.58 -10.28 36.83
C PRO A 196 2.95 -10.29 36.12
N GLY A 197 3.39 -11.46 35.65
CA GLY A 197 4.64 -11.62 34.89
C GLY A 197 4.53 -11.08 33.47
N LEU A 198 3.38 -11.22 32.82
CA LEU A 198 3.11 -10.66 31.49
C LEU A 198 3.13 -9.12 31.52
N VAL A 199 2.48 -8.51 32.50
CA VAL A 199 2.48 -7.04 32.68
C VAL A 199 3.90 -6.54 32.84
N ARG A 200 4.69 -7.18 33.74
CA ARG A 200 6.10 -6.83 33.94
C ARG A 200 6.93 -7.01 32.68
N ALA A 201 6.73 -8.10 31.94
CA ALA A 201 7.47 -8.35 30.70
C ALA A 201 7.18 -7.27 29.64
N VAL A 202 5.93 -6.82 29.52
CA VAL A 202 5.56 -5.73 28.61
C VAL A 202 6.14 -4.38 29.09
N GLU A 203 6.16 -4.11 30.39
CA GLU A 203 6.83 -2.94 30.98
C GLU A 203 8.34 -2.92 30.65
N ASP A 204 9.03 -4.04 30.87
CA ASP A 204 10.48 -4.18 30.67
C ASP A 204 10.88 -4.02 29.18
N MET A 205 9.94 -4.27 28.25
CA MET A 205 10.17 -4.12 26.81
C MET A 205 9.94 -2.70 26.28
N ALA A 206 9.23 -1.84 27.03
CA ALA A 206 8.91 -0.49 26.57
C ALA A 206 10.16 0.37 26.25
N PRO A 207 11.25 0.38 27.05
CA PRO A 207 12.46 1.13 26.73
C PRO A 207 13.14 0.68 25.43
N GLU A 208 13.13 -0.62 25.15
CA GLU A 208 13.67 -1.15 23.89
C GLU A 208 12.86 -0.64 22.69
N LEU A 209 11.53 -0.62 22.82
CA LEU A 209 10.65 -0.11 21.78
C LEU A 209 10.87 1.39 21.53
N VAL A 210 11.06 2.20 22.57
CA VAL A 210 11.44 3.63 22.45
C VAL A 210 12.69 3.77 21.57
N ALA A 211 13.76 3.02 21.89
CA ALA A 211 15.01 3.10 21.16
C ALA A 211 14.84 2.72 19.67
N ARG A 212 14.00 1.71 19.38
CA ARG A 212 13.69 1.29 18.00
C ARG A 212 12.89 2.35 17.24
N ILE A 213 11.96 3.04 17.89
CA ILE A 213 11.17 4.14 17.30
C ILE A 213 12.09 5.30 16.91
N GLU A 214 12.95 5.75 17.83
CA GLU A 214 13.89 6.85 17.56
C GLU A 214 14.87 6.48 16.43
N ALA A 215 15.40 5.25 16.43
CA ALA A 215 16.26 4.77 15.35
C ALA A 215 15.53 4.69 14.00
N ALA A 216 14.23 4.38 13.97
CA ALA A 216 13.43 4.40 12.74
C ALA A 216 13.20 5.83 12.25
N ARG A 217 12.90 6.77 13.16
CA ARG A 217 12.74 8.19 12.84
C ARG A 217 13.99 8.79 12.21
N LEU A 218 15.16 8.59 12.83
CA LEU A 218 16.44 9.08 12.29
C LEU A 218 16.73 8.53 10.89
N ARG A 219 16.46 7.24 10.66
CA ARG A 219 16.61 6.61 9.34
C ARG A 219 15.68 7.23 8.31
N ALA A 220 14.42 7.48 8.67
CA ALA A 220 13.44 8.11 7.79
C ALA A 220 13.84 9.55 7.42
N GLU A 221 14.32 10.34 8.38
CA GLU A 221 14.80 11.70 8.14
C GLU A 221 16.02 11.73 7.18
N ILE A 222 16.98 10.84 7.37
CA ILE A 222 18.14 10.71 6.47
C ILE A 222 17.68 10.29 5.06
N ALA A 223 16.79 9.31 4.95
CA ALA A 223 16.27 8.84 3.68
C ALA A 223 15.48 9.94 2.94
N HIS A 224 14.67 10.71 3.67
CA HIS A 224 13.91 11.82 3.10
C HIS A 224 14.81 12.92 2.55
N LYS A 225 15.87 13.30 3.28
CA LYS A 225 16.86 14.28 2.79
C LYS A 225 17.57 13.79 1.53
N LYS A 226 17.98 12.51 1.50
CA LYS A 226 18.59 11.90 0.30
C LYS A 226 17.64 11.92 -0.90
N TRP A 227 16.40 11.51 -0.68
CA TRP A 227 15.37 11.49 -1.72
C TRP A 227 15.09 12.88 -2.30
N LEU A 228 15.01 13.92 -1.46
CA LEU A 228 14.86 15.31 -1.93
C LEU A 228 16.05 15.75 -2.79
N ALA A 229 17.28 15.45 -2.37
CA ALA A 229 18.48 15.77 -3.13
C ALA A 229 18.55 15.01 -4.47
N GLU A 230 18.15 13.74 -4.49
CA GLU A 230 18.07 12.93 -5.71
C GLU A 230 17.01 13.46 -6.68
N LEU A 231 15.84 13.87 -6.17
CA LEU A 231 14.81 14.51 -6.99
C LEU A 231 15.30 15.82 -7.59
N GLU A 232 15.91 16.71 -6.80
CA GLU A 232 16.44 17.97 -7.32
C GLU A 232 17.54 17.74 -8.36
N ALA A 233 18.44 16.78 -8.12
CA ALA A 233 19.47 16.41 -9.09
C ALA A 233 18.87 15.86 -10.38
N ARG A 234 17.82 15.05 -10.27
CA ARG A 234 17.08 14.51 -11.42
C ARG A 234 16.40 15.63 -12.20
N ASP A 235 15.69 16.53 -11.52
CA ASP A 235 14.97 17.63 -12.15
C ASP A 235 15.94 18.56 -12.88
N ARG A 236 17.10 18.88 -12.27
CA ARG A 236 18.17 19.67 -12.93
C ARG A 236 18.77 18.94 -14.13
N ALA A 237 18.94 17.62 -14.05
CA ALA A 237 19.44 16.83 -15.17
C ALA A 237 18.43 16.76 -16.32
N GLU A 238 17.14 16.63 -16.03
CA GLU A 238 16.06 16.68 -17.02
C GLU A 238 15.94 18.06 -17.65
N ASP A 239 16.04 19.13 -16.87
CA ASP A 239 16.06 20.53 -17.35
C ASP A 239 17.23 20.76 -18.33
N LYS A 240 18.46 20.37 -17.95
CA LYS A 240 19.61 20.43 -18.85
C LYS A 240 19.41 19.67 -20.16
N LYS A 241 18.82 18.48 -20.10
CA LYS A 241 18.50 17.70 -21.31
C LYS A 241 17.48 18.41 -22.18
N ARG A 242 16.47 19.04 -21.59
CA ARG A 242 15.43 19.80 -22.30
C ARG A 242 16.00 21.06 -22.96
N ILE A 243 16.92 21.75 -22.31
CA ILE A 243 17.66 22.89 -22.89
C ILE A 243 18.47 22.44 -24.10
N GLU A 244 19.20 21.33 -24.00
CA GLU A 244 20.00 20.86 -25.13
C GLU A 244 19.13 20.38 -26.28
N GLN A 245 18.04 19.67 -25.97
CA GLN A 245 17.06 19.25 -26.97
C GLN A 245 16.41 20.46 -27.66
N SER A 246 16.10 21.54 -26.93
CA SER A 246 15.49 22.73 -27.54
C SER A 246 16.42 23.43 -28.52
N LYS A 247 17.73 23.42 -28.27
CA LYS A 247 18.74 23.91 -29.23
C LYS A 247 18.77 23.06 -30.49
N VAL A 248 18.80 21.74 -30.34
CA VAL A 248 18.80 20.80 -31.48
C VAL A 248 17.53 20.92 -32.30
N ASP A 249 16.37 20.96 -31.65
CA ASP A 249 15.06 21.09 -32.30
C ASP A 249 14.94 22.45 -33.02
N SER A 250 15.37 23.54 -32.37
CA SER A 250 15.44 24.87 -32.97
C SER A 250 16.34 24.91 -34.20
N ALA A 251 17.54 24.30 -34.13
CA ALA A 251 18.47 24.26 -35.24
C ALA A 251 17.90 23.44 -36.41
N SER A 252 17.33 22.27 -36.14
CA SER A 252 16.68 21.45 -37.16
C SER A 252 15.49 22.15 -37.81
N GLN A 253 14.71 22.92 -37.03
CA GLN A 253 13.62 23.73 -37.58
C GLN A 253 14.16 24.85 -38.48
N LEU A 254 15.25 25.52 -38.07
CA LEU A 254 15.89 26.57 -38.87
C LEU A 254 16.45 26.02 -40.19
N ASP A 255 17.10 24.86 -40.16
CA ASP A 255 17.62 24.19 -41.36
C ASP A 255 16.50 23.93 -42.38
N LYS A 256 15.34 23.45 -41.92
CA LYS A 256 14.17 23.25 -42.79
C LYS A 256 13.66 24.55 -43.40
N VAL A 257 13.70 25.66 -42.65
CA VAL A 257 13.34 27.00 -43.17
C VAL A 257 14.34 27.43 -44.27
N ILE A 258 15.64 27.22 -44.05
CA ILE A 258 16.69 27.54 -45.04
C ILE A 258 16.56 26.68 -46.30
N GLU A 259 16.32 25.37 -46.17
CA GLU A 259 16.08 24.46 -47.29
C GLU A 259 14.86 24.89 -48.10
N HIS A 260 13.77 25.24 -47.42
CA HIS A 260 12.54 25.70 -48.07
C HIS A 260 12.79 26.99 -48.87
N TRP A 261 13.50 27.96 -48.28
CA TRP A 261 13.86 29.20 -48.97
C TRP A 261 14.79 28.95 -50.17
N THR A 262 15.81 28.10 -50.00
CA THR A 262 16.75 27.76 -51.07
C THR A 262 16.02 27.14 -52.26
N ARG A 263 15.05 26.26 -51.99
CA ARG A 263 14.18 25.68 -53.02
C ARG A 263 13.34 26.75 -53.71
N ALA A 264 12.69 27.64 -52.95
CA ALA A 264 11.88 28.72 -53.51
C ALA A 264 12.73 29.66 -54.41
N MET A 265 13.93 30.04 -53.97
CA MET A 265 14.88 30.85 -54.74
C MET A 265 15.37 30.15 -56.01
N SER A 266 15.67 28.85 -55.93
CA SER A 266 16.09 28.06 -57.09
C SER A 266 14.99 27.98 -58.15
N ILE A 267 13.73 27.83 -57.72
CA ILE A 267 12.58 27.83 -58.63
C ILE A 267 12.39 29.22 -59.28
N ARG A 268 12.53 30.32 -58.52
CA ARG A 268 12.47 31.67 -59.09
C ARG A 268 13.55 31.91 -60.13
N ARG A 269 14.81 31.56 -59.81
CA ARG A 269 15.94 31.66 -60.76
C ARG A 269 15.72 30.84 -62.01
N PHE A 270 15.14 29.65 -61.90
CA PHE A 270 14.77 28.82 -63.05
C PHE A 270 13.77 29.57 -63.96
N PHE A 271 12.71 30.13 -63.39
CA PHE A 271 11.74 30.89 -64.17
C PHE A 271 12.35 32.13 -64.85
N ASP A 272 13.20 32.86 -64.15
CA ASP A 272 13.88 34.05 -64.71
C ASP A 272 14.84 33.67 -65.85
N ALA A 273 15.55 32.54 -65.71
CA ALA A 273 16.44 32.02 -66.75
C ALA A 273 15.66 31.57 -68.00
N VAL A 274 14.53 30.87 -67.83
CA VAL A 274 13.64 30.47 -68.94
C VAL A 274 13.05 31.70 -69.63
N GLU A 275 12.66 32.73 -68.88
CA GLU A 275 12.16 34.00 -69.42
C GLU A 275 13.22 34.74 -70.25
N THR A 276 14.49 34.67 -69.84
CA THR A 276 15.61 35.25 -70.61
C THR A 276 15.88 34.49 -71.91
N GLN A 277 15.79 33.14 -71.89
CA GLN A 277 15.96 32.30 -73.09
C GLN A 277 14.78 32.40 -74.07
N LEU A 278 13.60 32.81 -73.60
CA LEU A 278 12.42 33.04 -74.42
C LEU A 278 12.53 34.27 -75.34
N ALA A 279 13.54 35.13 -75.16
CA ALA A 279 13.79 36.30 -76.00
C ALA A 279 14.20 35.94 -77.45
N ASP A 280 14.72 34.73 -77.70
CA ASP A 280 15.26 34.29 -78.98
C ASP A 280 14.32 33.35 -79.78
N LEU A 281 13.07 33.14 -79.33
CA LEU A 281 12.12 32.20 -79.92
C LEU A 281 11.06 32.87 -80.82
N LEU A 282 10.52 32.09 -81.79
CA LEU A 282 9.42 32.51 -82.67
C LEU A 282 8.15 32.90 -81.87
N GLU A 283 7.44 33.91 -82.36
CA GLU A 283 6.44 34.69 -81.60
C GLU A 283 5.25 33.86 -81.05
N ARG A 284 4.83 32.79 -81.74
CA ARG A 284 3.77 31.87 -81.27
C ARG A 284 4.21 30.98 -80.10
N ASP A 285 5.44 30.46 -80.13
CA ASP A 285 5.94 29.55 -79.10
C ASP A 285 6.31 30.32 -77.82
N ALA A 286 6.80 31.56 -77.99
CA ALA A 286 7.07 32.47 -76.88
C ALA A 286 5.82 32.81 -76.05
N GLN A 287 4.65 32.92 -76.69
CA GLN A 287 3.40 33.31 -76.04
C GLN A 287 2.80 32.17 -75.19
N ILE A 288 2.86 30.92 -75.67
CA ILE A 288 2.45 29.73 -74.91
C ILE A 288 3.36 29.54 -73.69
N ALA A 289 4.67 29.72 -73.86
CA ALA A 289 5.64 29.58 -72.79
C ALA A 289 5.47 30.65 -71.70
N ARG A 290 5.16 31.91 -72.06
CA ARG A 290 4.83 32.98 -71.10
C ARG A 290 3.59 32.68 -70.26
N GLN A 291 2.51 32.16 -70.87
CA GLN A 291 1.31 31.74 -70.11
C GLN A 291 1.60 30.62 -69.10
N ARG A 292 2.47 29.67 -69.47
CA ARG A 292 2.90 28.59 -68.57
C ARG A 292 3.78 29.13 -67.43
N LEU A 293 4.65 30.10 -67.71
CA LEU A 293 5.46 30.82 -66.72
C LEU A 293 4.59 31.58 -65.71
N GLU A 294 3.57 32.32 -66.16
CA GLU A 294 2.64 33.03 -65.28
C GLU A 294 1.85 32.06 -64.40
N SER A 295 1.37 30.95 -64.96
CA SER A 295 0.66 29.91 -64.21
C SER A 295 1.58 29.24 -63.18
N GLY A 296 2.84 28.98 -63.54
CA GLY A 296 3.86 28.45 -62.63
C GLY A 296 4.21 29.41 -61.49
N ARG A 297 4.33 30.72 -61.78
CA ARG A 297 4.55 31.75 -60.76
C ARG A 297 3.33 31.93 -59.83
N ALA A 298 2.11 31.81 -60.35
CA ALA A 298 0.88 31.90 -59.56
C ALA A 298 0.78 30.78 -58.51
N LEU A 299 1.25 29.56 -58.83
CA LEU A 299 1.28 28.41 -57.92
C LEU A 299 2.29 28.56 -56.76
N LEU A 300 3.24 29.50 -56.86
CA LEU A 300 4.27 29.75 -55.84
C LEU A 300 3.96 30.95 -54.95
N ARG A 301 2.84 31.64 -55.18
CA ARG A 301 2.34 32.68 -54.27
C ARG A 301 2.00 32.01 -52.92
N GLY A 302 2.73 32.36 -51.86
CA GLY A 302 2.61 31.76 -50.53
C GLY A 302 3.88 31.07 -50.01
N GLN A 303 4.96 31.03 -50.79
CA GLN A 303 6.30 30.60 -50.31
C GLN A 303 7.17 31.83 -50.00
N ASP A 304 6.73 32.65 -49.03
CA ASP A 304 7.52 33.79 -48.55
C ASP A 304 8.53 33.33 -47.47
N PRO A 305 9.84 33.49 -47.69
CA PRO A 305 10.84 33.19 -46.66
C PRO A 305 10.69 33.99 -45.37
N VAL A 306 10.14 35.21 -45.45
CA VAL A 306 9.93 36.03 -44.26
C VAL A 306 8.84 35.40 -43.39
N GLU A 307 7.74 34.92 -43.98
CA GLU A 307 6.70 34.19 -43.26
C GLU A 307 7.23 32.88 -42.67
N ALA A 308 8.04 32.12 -43.43
CA ALA A 308 8.63 30.88 -42.93
C ALA A 308 9.59 31.12 -41.74
N LEU A 309 10.41 32.17 -41.80
CA LEU A 309 11.29 32.55 -40.69
C LEU A 309 10.51 33.01 -39.46
N LEU A 310 9.39 33.71 -39.64
CA LEU A 310 8.51 34.10 -38.52
C LEU A 310 7.82 32.90 -37.85
N THR A 311 7.76 31.73 -38.50
CA THR A 311 7.26 30.48 -37.89
C THR A 311 8.35 29.65 -37.18
N TRP A 312 9.62 30.02 -37.32
CA TRP A 312 10.73 29.40 -36.59
C TRP A 312 10.66 29.77 -35.11
N ARG A 313 10.82 28.77 -34.23
CA ARG A 313 10.85 28.99 -32.78
C ARG A 313 12.29 28.91 -32.28
N THR A 314 12.68 29.91 -31.50
CA THR A 314 13.99 29.94 -30.85
C THR A 314 14.08 28.91 -29.72
N PRO A 315 15.30 28.51 -29.27
CA PRO A 315 15.44 27.52 -28.21
C PRO A 315 14.71 27.90 -26.90
N GLY A 316 14.69 29.19 -26.57
CA GLY A 316 14.01 29.72 -25.38
C GLY A 316 12.47 29.74 -25.50
N GLU A 317 11.94 29.84 -26.72
CA GLU A 317 10.51 29.70 -26.99
C GLU A 317 10.08 28.23 -27.01
N ILE A 318 10.97 27.31 -27.40
CA ILE A 318 10.72 25.86 -27.37
C ILE A 318 10.74 25.34 -25.93
N TYR A 319 11.71 25.77 -25.13
CA TYR A 319 11.81 25.39 -23.72
C TYR A 319 12.39 26.52 -22.87
N THR A 320 11.65 26.89 -21.83
CA THR A 320 12.12 27.82 -20.80
C THR A 320 12.72 27.02 -19.65
N PRO A 321 14.02 27.24 -19.32
CA PRO A 321 14.68 26.55 -18.21
C PRO A 321 13.92 26.74 -16.90
N ARG A 322 13.84 25.68 -16.10
CA ARG A 322 13.25 25.71 -14.76
C ARG A 322 14.25 26.11 -13.69
N PHE A 323 15.56 25.96 -13.95
CA PHE A 323 16.63 26.19 -12.97
C PHE A 323 17.65 27.26 -13.38
N ASP A 324 17.50 27.90 -14.55
CA ASP A 324 18.42 28.97 -14.96
C ASP A 324 17.96 30.36 -14.47
N GLY A 325 18.64 30.86 -13.44
CA GLY A 325 19.28 32.18 -13.47
C GLY A 325 18.47 33.48 -13.58
N THR A 326 17.14 33.47 -13.47
CA THR A 326 16.33 34.66 -13.15
C THR A 326 15.20 34.30 -12.20
N GLY A 327 15.56 34.09 -10.93
CA GLY A 327 14.63 34.11 -9.81
C GLY A 327 15.13 35.17 -8.84
N ASP A 328 14.26 36.12 -8.53
CA ASP A 328 14.43 37.21 -7.57
C ASP A 328 15.05 36.81 -6.22
#